data_AF-A0A3M1PNT4-F1
#
_entry.id   AF-A0A3M1PNT4-F1
#
_cell.length_a   1.000
_cell.length_b   1.000
_cell.length_c   1.000
_cell.angle_alpha   90.00
_cell.angle_beta   90.00
_cell.angle_gamma   90.00
#
_symmetry.space_group_name_H-M   'P 1'
#
loop_
_entity.id
_entity.type
_entity.pdbx_description
1 polymer ?
#
loop_
_entity_poly.entity_id
_entity_poly.type
_entity_poly.pdbx_seq_one_letter_code
_entity_poly.pdbx_strand_id
1 'polypeptide(L)'
;MLILSFIWGQEPEQFDVLESARQRAEKHQEKMVTGYVTTSTLIQIASTLLDKPGGYLSNDVMPPSVMMDNIPSWEFGVLVQVRDFTKALRNDISRAQTQSQENPDLAKAEPQFNVNSNSWLFPAAEREYRKGIEDLERYLHGLSNQNDPNTQFFARADNLRDWLKIVAIRLGSLSQRLSASVGQERINTNLAGDIAAEGSTREADQITVKTPWLEIDNVFYEARGTCWALIHLLRAIEIDFQPVLQKKNAVRSLQQIIRELEATQRRVWSPYVLNGSDFGIFANYSLVMSSYVSRANAAIIDLRDLLAQG
;
A
#
# COMPACT_ATOMS: atom_id res chain seq x y z
N MET A 1 14.79 -9.91 -25.99
CA MET A 1 14.31 -8.60 -25.48
C MET A 1 12.80 -8.57 -25.32
N LEU A 2 11.98 -8.61 -26.39
CA LEU A 2 10.51 -8.49 -26.27
C LEU A 2 9.83 -9.52 -25.35
N ILE A 3 10.25 -10.79 -25.39
CA ILE A 3 9.73 -11.84 -24.49
C ILE A 3 10.10 -11.57 -23.04
N LEU A 4 11.34 -11.12 -22.78
CA LEU A 4 11.80 -10.75 -21.43
C LEU A 4 11.06 -9.53 -20.90
N SER A 5 10.91 -8.49 -21.72
CA SER A 5 10.11 -7.30 -21.37
C SER A 5 8.65 -7.65 -21.08
N PHE A 6 8.06 -8.61 -21.82
CA PHE A 6 6.71 -9.08 -21.55
C PHE A 6 6.62 -9.83 -20.22
N ILE A 7 7.57 -10.72 -19.91
CA ILE A 7 7.58 -11.49 -18.65
C ILE A 7 7.83 -10.57 -17.45
N TRP A 8 8.79 -9.66 -17.54
CA TRP A 8 9.14 -8.72 -16.47
C TRP A 8 8.09 -7.62 -16.30
N GLY A 9 7.28 -7.39 -17.34
CA GLY A 9 6.21 -6.38 -17.37
C GLY A 9 4.90 -6.82 -16.72
N GLN A 10 4.83 -8.03 -16.16
CA GLN A 10 3.61 -8.53 -15.53
C GLN A 10 3.58 -8.17 -14.04
N GLU A 11 2.45 -7.61 -13.63
CA GLU A 11 2.14 -7.42 -12.21
C GLU A 11 1.96 -8.78 -11.53
N PRO A 12 2.52 -9.00 -10.33
CA PRO A 12 2.28 -10.21 -9.55
C PRO A 12 0.79 -10.48 -9.30
N GLU A 13 0.40 -11.75 -9.36
CA GLU A 13 -0.96 -12.18 -9.03
C GLU A 13 -1.28 -11.96 -7.55
N GLN A 14 -2.57 -11.88 -7.23
CA GLN A 14 -3.01 -11.87 -5.83
C GLN A 14 -2.83 -13.26 -5.23
N PHE A 15 -2.52 -13.31 -3.93
CA PHE A 15 -2.42 -14.56 -3.17
C PHE A 15 -3.43 -14.60 -2.03
N ASP A 16 -3.76 -15.82 -1.60
CA ASP A 16 -4.57 -16.04 -0.40
C ASP A 16 -3.69 -15.82 0.84
N VAL A 17 -4.02 -14.79 1.61
CA VAL A 17 -3.25 -14.37 2.79
C VAL A 17 -3.27 -15.39 3.92
N LEU A 18 -4.38 -16.12 4.08
CA LEU A 18 -4.54 -17.11 5.14
C LEU A 18 -3.80 -18.40 4.78
N GLU A 19 -3.92 -18.84 3.53
CA GLU A 19 -3.22 -20.02 3.04
C GLU A 19 -1.70 -19.81 3.03
N SER A 20 -1.24 -18.64 2.56
CA SER A 20 0.18 -18.27 2.63
C SER A 20 0.72 -18.26 4.07
N ALA A 21 -0.05 -17.71 5.01
CA ALA A 21 0.32 -17.72 6.43
C ALA A 21 0.34 -19.14 7.02
N ARG A 22 -0.62 -20.01 6.66
CA ARG A 22 -0.63 -21.42 7.11
C ARG A 22 0.59 -22.17 6.61
N GLN A 23 0.93 -22.04 5.32
CA GLN A 23 2.10 -22.70 4.74
C GLN A 23 3.40 -22.23 5.42
N ARG A 24 3.51 -20.93 5.73
CA ARG A 24 4.64 -20.39 6.50
C ARG A 24 4.68 -20.98 7.91
N ALA A 25 3.55 -20.99 8.62
CA ALA A 25 3.47 -21.56 9.96
C ALA A 25 3.85 -23.05 9.99
N GLU A 26 3.38 -23.84 9.03
CA GLU A 26 3.73 -25.25 8.90
C GLU A 26 5.22 -25.46 8.63
N LYS A 27 5.79 -24.68 7.69
CA LYS A 27 7.22 -24.74 7.35
C LYS A 27 8.13 -24.44 8.55
N HIS A 28 7.73 -23.50 9.39
CA HIS A 28 8.51 -23.07 10.56
C HIS A 28 8.07 -23.73 11.88
N GLN A 29 7.06 -24.63 11.85
CA GLN A 29 6.47 -25.28 13.02
C GLN A 29 5.93 -24.30 14.07
N GLU A 30 5.28 -23.24 13.59
CA GLU A 30 4.79 -22.14 14.41
C GLU A 30 3.29 -22.23 14.64
N LYS A 31 2.83 -21.63 15.73
CA LYS A 31 1.40 -21.44 15.98
C LYS A 31 0.98 -20.09 15.43
N MET A 32 -0.04 -20.08 14.59
CA MET A 32 -0.67 -18.82 14.18
C MET A 32 -1.35 -18.18 15.39
N VAL A 33 -0.86 -17.01 15.79
CA VAL A 33 -1.43 -16.15 16.83
C VAL A 33 -1.98 -14.86 16.23
N THR A 34 -2.67 -14.04 17.01
CA THR A 34 -3.12 -12.72 16.57
C THR A 34 -1.94 -11.90 16.05
N GLY A 35 -2.07 -11.39 14.83
CA GLY A 35 -1.04 -10.61 14.14
C GLY A 35 -0.12 -11.43 13.25
N TYR A 36 -0.21 -12.77 13.31
CA TYR A 36 0.60 -13.65 12.48
C TYR A 36 0.26 -13.51 11.00
N VAL A 37 -1.03 -13.52 10.65
CA VAL A 37 -1.47 -13.43 9.24
C VAL A 37 -1.08 -12.09 8.64
N THR A 38 -1.28 -11.01 9.39
CA THR A 38 -0.93 -9.63 9.04
C THR A 38 0.56 -9.47 8.81
N THR A 39 1.39 -9.94 9.75
CA THR A 39 2.85 -9.83 9.66
C THR A 39 3.39 -10.73 8.55
N SER A 40 2.91 -11.97 8.43
CA SER A 40 3.26 -12.88 7.34
C SER A 40 2.89 -12.30 5.97
N THR A 41 1.75 -11.64 5.87
CA THR A 41 1.30 -10.98 4.63
C THR A 41 2.20 -9.81 4.26
N LEU A 42 2.58 -8.97 5.22
CA LEU A 42 3.54 -7.89 5.00
C LEU A 42 4.88 -8.43 4.48
N ILE A 43 5.38 -9.51 5.08
CA ILE A 43 6.61 -10.17 4.61
C ILE A 43 6.42 -10.69 3.18
N GLN A 44 5.31 -11.37 2.89
CA GLN A 44 5.04 -11.90 1.55
C GLN A 44 4.95 -10.79 0.49
N ILE A 45 4.34 -9.65 0.80
CA ILE A 45 4.29 -8.47 -0.07
C ILE A 45 5.71 -7.97 -0.36
N ALA A 46 6.52 -7.78 0.68
CA ALA A 46 7.89 -7.30 0.55
C ALA A 46 8.80 -8.28 -0.19
N SER A 47 8.66 -9.59 0.04
CA SER A 47 9.37 -10.62 -0.72
C SER A 47 8.93 -10.64 -2.19
N THR A 48 7.63 -10.55 -2.46
CA THR A 48 7.10 -10.52 -3.83
C THR A 48 7.61 -9.30 -4.59
N LEU A 49 7.74 -8.14 -3.93
CA LEU A 49 8.34 -6.93 -4.51
C LEU A 49 9.76 -7.19 -5.05
N LEU A 50 10.56 -7.99 -4.33
CA LEU A 50 11.96 -8.28 -4.68
C LEU A 50 12.12 -9.48 -5.61
N ASP A 51 11.29 -10.50 -5.47
CA ASP A 51 11.49 -11.82 -6.07
C ASP A 51 10.55 -12.08 -7.28
N LYS A 52 9.72 -11.10 -7.66
CA LYS A 52 8.90 -11.16 -8.88
C LYS A 52 9.77 -11.33 -10.15
N PRO A 53 9.19 -11.77 -11.29
CA PRO A 53 9.94 -11.90 -12.54
C PRO A 53 10.68 -10.61 -12.91
N GLY A 54 11.99 -10.71 -13.11
CA GLY A 54 12.88 -9.57 -13.37
C GLY A 54 13.56 -9.00 -12.12
N GLY A 55 13.18 -9.43 -10.91
CA GLY A 55 13.71 -8.88 -9.66
C GLY A 55 13.11 -7.50 -9.36
N TYR A 56 13.82 -6.69 -8.58
CA TYR A 56 13.43 -5.32 -8.29
C TYR A 56 14.02 -4.38 -9.35
N LEU A 57 13.16 -3.76 -10.15
CA LEU A 57 13.57 -3.06 -11.37
C LEU A 57 13.83 -1.57 -11.14
N SER A 58 13.31 -0.98 -10.05
CA SER A 58 13.40 0.46 -9.78
C SER A 58 14.83 1.00 -9.62
N ASN A 59 15.79 0.15 -9.26
CA ASN A 59 17.21 0.51 -9.17
C ASN A 59 18.08 -0.20 -10.21
N ASP A 60 17.47 -0.87 -11.19
CA ASP A 60 18.21 -1.56 -12.23
C ASP A 60 18.73 -0.57 -13.29
N VAL A 61 19.91 -0.85 -13.81
CA VAL A 61 20.64 0.01 -14.76
C VAL A 61 20.89 -0.67 -16.10
N MET A 62 20.39 -1.90 -16.29
CA MET A 62 20.61 -2.70 -17.50
C MET A 62 19.32 -2.90 -18.33
N PRO A 63 19.39 -2.93 -19.67
CA PRO A 63 18.23 -3.30 -20.48
C PRO A 63 17.74 -4.74 -20.22
N PRO A 64 16.42 -5.02 -20.31
CA PRO A 64 15.35 -4.14 -20.78
C PRO A 64 14.69 -3.22 -19.73
N SER A 65 15.04 -3.31 -18.45
CA SER A 65 14.32 -2.62 -17.35
C SER A 65 14.35 -1.10 -17.47
N VAL A 66 15.45 -0.53 -17.96
CA VAL A 66 15.59 0.93 -18.21
C VAL A 66 14.61 1.49 -19.25
N MET A 67 13.93 0.63 -20.01
CA MET A 67 12.89 0.99 -20.98
C MET A 67 11.47 0.70 -20.46
N MET A 68 11.34 0.24 -19.21
CA MET A 68 10.10 -0.21 -18.59
C MET A 68 9.84 0.60 -17.32
N ASP A 69 8.94 1.57 -17.39
CA ASP A 69 8.59 2.50 -16.31
C ASP A 69 7.34 2.06 -15.50
N ASN A 70 6.44 1.30 -16.13
CA ASN A 70 5.23 0.78 -15.51
C ASN A 70 5.49 -0.06 -14.24
N ILE A 71 6.37 -1.06 -14.32
CA ILE A 71 6.65 -1.94 -13.18
C ILE A 71 7.43 -1.22 -12.07
N PRO A 72 8.46 -0.40 -12.33
CA PRO A 72 9.04 0.47 -11.31
C PRO A 72 8.02 1.39 -10.62
N SER A 73 7.06 1.96 -11.35
CA SER A 73 5.97 2.74 -10.74
C SER A 73 5.07 1.88 -9.85
N TRP A 74 4.72 0.66 -10.28
CA TRP A 74 4.00 -0.31 -9.46
C TRP A 74 4.80 -0.70 -8.19
N GLU A 75 6.10 -0.95 -8.33
CA GLU A 75 7.00 -1.28 -7.22
C GLU A 75 7.03 -0.17 -6.18
N PHE A 76 7.12 1.09 -6.63
CA PHE A 76 7.06 2.25 -5.73
C PHE A 76 5.74 2.30 -4.97
N GLY A 77 4.61 2.07 -5.66
CA GLY A 77 3.29 1.99 -5.03
C GLY A 77 3.20 0.92 -3.95
N VAL A 78 3.77 -0.27 -4.17
CA VAL A 78 3.83 -1.37 -3.18
C VAL A 78 4.76 -1.00 -2.02
N LEU A 79 5.95 -0.49 -2.33
CA LEU A 79 6.98 -0.13 -1.34
C LEU A 79 6.48 0.93 -0.36
N VAL A 80 5.72 1.93 -0.83
CA VAL A 80 5.10 2.93 0.06
C VAL A 80 4.17 2.25 1.08
N GLN A 81 3.39 1.25 0.67
CA GLN A 81 2.53 0.51 1.60
C GLN A 81 3.33 -0.34 2.59
N VAL A 82 4.43 -0.97 2.15
CA VAL A 82 5.34 -1.70 3.05
C VAL A 82 5.94 -0.75 4.09
N ARG A 83 6.39 0.44 3.69
CA ARG A 83 6.94 1.48 4.60
C ARG A 83 5.90 1.94 5.61
N ASP A 84 4.74 2.38 5.13
CA ASP A 84 3.67 2.92 5.96
C ASP A 84 3.16 1.86 6.95
N PHE A 85 2.98 0.62 6.50
CA PHE A 85 2.50 -0.45 7.38
C PHE A 85 3.56 -0.91 8.39
N THR A 86 4.83 -1.03 7.99
CA THR A 86 5.93 -1.36 8.92
C THR A 86 6.08 -0.28 9.99
N LYS A 87 5.91 0.99 9.63
CA LYS A 87 5.90 2.10 10.57
C LYS A 87 4.72 2.05 11.53
N ALA A 88 3.52 1.78 11.05
CA ALA A 88 2.34 1.57 11.90
C ALA A 88 2.51 0.37 12.84
N LEU A 89 3.16 -0.70 12.35
CA LEU A 89 3.48 -1.89 13.14
C LEU A 89 4.43 -1.53 14.29
N ARG A 90 5.52 -0.81 13.99
CA ARG A 90 6.54 -0.38 14.96
C ARG A 90 6.01 0.62 16.00
N ASN A 91 5.22 1.60 15.59
CA ASN A 91 4.85 2.73 16.43
C ASN A 91 3.58 2.47 17.25
N ASP A 92 2.62 1.71 16.69
CA ASP A 92 1.27 1.62 17.26
C ASP A 92 0.84 0.17 17.49
N ILE A 93 0.87 -0.69 16.46
CA ILE A 93 0.27 -2.04 16.54
C ILE A 93 1.07 -2.96 17.47
N SER A 94 2.40 -2.88 17.50
CA SER A 94 3.23 -3.72 18.38
C SER A 94 3.40 -3.16 19.79
N ARG A 95 2.76 -2.03 20.12
CA ARG A 95 2.92 -1.34 21.41
C ARG A 95 1.61 -1.28 22.19
N ALA A 96 1.70 -1.48 23.50
CA ALA A 96 0.54 -1.35 24.39
C ALA A 96 0.14 0.12 24.56
N GLN A 97 1.13 1.02 24.59
CA GLN A 97 0.98 2.47 24.65
C GLN A 97 2.03 3.12 23.76
N THR A 98 1.78 4.32 23.25
CA THR A 98 2.70 5.07 22.37
C THR A 98 4.09 5.28 22.99
N GLN A 99 4.19 5.33 24.32
CA GLN A 99 5.44 5.53 25.07
C GLN A 99 6.12 4.22 25.51
N SER A 100 5.52 3.05 25.25
CA SER A 100 6.13 1.75 25.55
C SER A 100 7.38 1.51 24.70
N GLN A 101 8.28 0.62 25.12
CA GLN A 101 9.47 0.27 24.35
C GLN A 101 9.11 -0.30 22.97
N GLU A 102 9.88 0.06 21.92
CA GLU A 102 9.75 -0.58 20.60
C GLU A 102 10.20 -2.03 20.64
N ASN A 103 9.56 -2.85 19.79
CA ASN A 103 10.17 -4.11 19.42
C ASN A 103 11.49 -3.86 18.63
N PRO A 104 12.61 -4.47 19.03
CA PRO A 104 13.92 -4.18 18.46
C PRO A 104 14.07 -4.61 17.00
N ASP A 105 13.34 -5.61 16.54
CA ASP A 105 13.37 -6.05 15.15
C ASP A 105 12.58 -5.07 14.26
N LEU A 106 11.41 -4.61 14.70
CA LEU A 106 10.64 -3.58 13.98
C LEU A 106 11.38 -2.23 13.91
N ALA A 107 12.13 -1.89 14.96
CA ALA A 107 12.97 -0.69 14.99
C ALA A 107 14.09 -0.73 13.93
N LYS A 108 14.56 -1.92 13.55
CA LYS A 108 15.54 -2.12 12.47
C LYS A 108 14.86 -2.25 11.10
N ALA A 109 13.71 -2.92 11.02
CA ALA A 109 12.99 -3.14 9.77
C ALA A 109 12.52 -1.83 9.11
N GLU A 110 11.97 -0.90 9.88
CA GLU A 110 11.39 0.33 9.31
C GLU A 110 12.41 1.21 8.56
N PRO A 111 13.60 1.52 9.12
CA PRO A 111 14.63 2.26 8.39
C PRO A 111 15.09 1.54 7.11
N GLN A 112 15.16 0.21 7.12
CA GLN A 112 15.61 -0.60 5.98
C GLN A 112 14.70 -0.39 4.76
N PHE A 113 13.39 -0.39 4.95
CA PHE A 113 12.44 -0.11 3.86
C PHE A 113 12.47 1.35 3.39
N ASN A 114 12.93 2.31 4.21
CA ASN A 114 12.99 3.74 3.86
C ASN A 114 14.23 4.15 3.05
N VAL A 115 15.13 3.21 2.76
CA VAL A 115 16.24 3.45 1.82
C VAL A 115 15.69 3.83 0.44
N ASN A 116 16.37 4.75 -0.25
CA ASN A 116 15.96 5.26 -1.56
C ASN A 116 15.71 4.12 -2.56
N SER A 117 14.52 4.09 -3.16
CA SER A 117 14.06 3.05 -4.09
C SER A 117 14.94 2.89 -5.32
N ASN A 118 15.65 3.95 -5.72
CA ASN A 118 16.45 3.99 -6.94
C ASN A 118 17.96 3.77 -6.65
N SER A 119 18.31 3.46 -5.40
CA SER A 119 19.71 3.29 -5.00
C SER A 119 20.26 1.94 -5.45
N TRP A 120 21.15 1.96 -6.45
CA TRP A 120 21.83 0.78 -6.98
C TRP A 120 23.11 0.41 -6.19
N LEU A 121 23.90 1.39 -5.76
CA LEU A 121 25.29 1.16 -5.33
C LEU A 121 25.48 1.03 -3.80
N PHE A 122 25.23 2.09 -3.02
CA PHE A 122 25.33 2.01 -1.56
C PHE A 122 24.53 3.12 -0.83
N PRO A 123 23.65 2.74 0.13
CA PRO A 123 23.16 1.39 0.38
C PRO A 123 22.26 0.91 -0.76
N ALA A 124 22.48 -0.30 -1.28
CA ALA A 124 21.67 -0.86 -2.36
C ALA A 124 20.26 -1.21 -1.85
N ALA A 125 19.23 -0.68 -2.52
CA ALA A 125 17.84 -0.80 -2.08
C ALA A 125 17.42 -2.25 -1.80
N GLU A 126 17.64 -3.15 -2.76
CA GLU A 126 17.29 -4.58 -2.62
C GLU A 126 17.90 -5.23 -1.36
N ARG A 127 19.17 -4.95 -1.09
CA ARG A 127 19.90 -5.56 0.03
C ARG A 127 19.33 -5.07 1.36
N GLU A 128 19.06 -3.78 1.45
CA GLU A 128 18.46 -3.20 2.64
C GLU A 128 17.03 -3.72 2.82
N TYR A 129 16.23 -3.83 1.76
CA TYR A 129 14.88 -4.39 1.84
C TYR A 129 14.88 -5.87 2.25
N ARG A 130 15.85 -6.68 1.81
CA ARG A 130 16.03 -8.07 2.31
C ARG A 130 16.32 -8.09 3.81
N LYS A 131 17.19 -7.20 4.32
CA LYS A 131 17.42 -7.09 5.78
C LYS A 131 16.13 -6.72 6.52
N GLY A 132 15.35 -5.78 5.97
CA GLY A 132 14.03 -5.43 6.53
C GLY A 132 13.08 -6.61 6.59
N ILE A 133 13.06 -7.47 5.57
CA ILE A 133 12.31 -8.72 5.55
C ILE A 133 12.79 -9.69 6.64
N GLU A 134 14.10 -9.88 6.79
CA GLU A 134 14.68 -10.74 7.83
C GLU A 134 14.34 -10.24 9.25
N ASP A 135 14.32 -8.92 9.47
CA ASP A 135 13.86 -8.32 10.73
C ASP A 135 12.36 -8.59 10.96
N LEU A 136 11.51 -8.44 9.94
CA LEU A 136 10.09 -8.79 10.05
C LEU A 136 9.87 -10.28 10.34
N GLU A 137 10.68 -11.17 9.76
CA GLU A 137 10.64 -12.61 10.06
C GLU A 137 11.02 -12.91 11.50
N ARG A 138 12.06 -12.25 12.04
CA ARG A 138 12.39 -12.35 13.47
C ARG A 138 11.23 -11.91 14.37
N TYR A 139 10.59 -10.79 14.03
CA TYR A 139 9.40 -10.33 14.74
C TYR A 139 8.24 -11.34 14.67
N LEU A 140 7.95 -11.92 13.49
CA LEU A 140 6.92 -12.96 13.32
C LEU A 140 7.22 -14.22 14.15
N HIS A 141 8.49 -14.66 14.17
CA HIS A 141 8.95 -15.77 14.99
C HIS A 141 8.76 -15.48 16.49
N GLY A 142 9.08 -14.25 16.91
CA GLY A 142 8.85 -13.77 18.26
C GLY A 142 7.37 -13.80 18.66
N LEU A 143 6.45 -13.37 17.78
CA LEU A 143 5.01 -13.43 18.03
C LEU A 143 4.52 -14.86 18.31
N SER A 144 5.05 -15.83 17.58
CA SER A 144 4.66 -17.25 17.71
C SER A 144 5.24 -17.91 18.96
N ASN A 145 6.26 -17.31 19.57
CA ASN A 145 6.90 -17.82 20.77
C ASN A 145 6.15 -17.41 22.03
N GLN A 146 5.33 -18.31 22.57
CA GLN A 146 4.54 -18.09 23.79
C GLN A 146 5.37 -17.80 25.04
N ASN A 147 6.69 -18.04 25.00
CA ASN A 147 7.62 -17.75 26.10
C ASN A 147 8.32 -16.40 25.98
N ASP A 148 8.13 -15.64 24.88
CA ASP A 148 8.67 -14.29 24.73
C ASP A 148 7.55 -13.25 24.95
N PRO A 149 7.36 -12.73 26.18
CA PRO A 149 6.34 -11.73 26.42
C PRO A 149 6.65 -10.37 25.79
N ASN A 150 7.87 -10.14 25.28
CA ASN A 150 8.29 -8.83 24.77
C ASN A 150 7.89 -8.59 23.31
N THR A 151 7.46 -9.62 22.59
CA THR A 151 7.00 -9.51 21.21
C THR A 151 5.48 -9.62 21.17
N GLN A 152 4.80 -8.50 20.87
CA GLN A 152 3.34 -8.39 20.99
C GLN A 152 2.72 -7.74 19.77
N PHE A 153 1.48 -8.14 19.47
CA PHE A 153 0.61 -7.51 18.47
C PHE A 153 -0.74 -7.17 19.11
N PHE A 154 -1.06 -5.88 19.14
CA PHE A 154 -2.28 -5.38 19.78
C PHE A 154 -3.34 -5.06 18.72
N ALA A 155 -4.24 -6.03 18.49
CA ALA A 155 -5.43 -5.85 17.65
C ALA A 155 -6.46 -4.95 18.36
N ARG A 156 -6.25 -3.62 18.30
CA ARG A 156 -7.09 -2.60 18.95
C ARG A 156 -7.69 -1.63 17.93
N ALA A 157 -8.88 -1.10 18.23
CA ALA A 157 -9.59 -0.20 17.32
C ALA A 157 -8.84 1.11 17.04
N ASP A 158 -8.15 1.68 18.04
CA ASP A 158 -7.31 2.87 17.88
C ASP A 158 -6.14 2.60 16.92
N ASN A 159 -5.38 1.53 17.15
CA ASN A 159 -4.27 1.11 16.27
C ASN A 159 -4.73 0.94 14.80
N LEU A 160 -5.88 0.30 14.59
CA LEU A 160 -6.45 0.13 13.25
C LEU A 160 -6.84 1.47 12.62
N ARG A 161 -7.45 2.37 13.39
CA ARG A 161 -7.85 3.71 12.91
C ARG A 161 -6.66 4.56 12.51
N ASP A 162 -5.56 4.47 13.25
CA ASP A 162 -4.34 5.24 12.99
C ASP A 162 -3.68 4.78 11.69
N TRP A 163 -3.59 3.47 11.44
CA TRP A 163 -3.13 2.99 10.14
C TRP A 163 -4.10 3.38 9.01
N LEU A 164 -5.41 3.17 9.18
CA LEU A 164 -6.39 3.54 8.16
C LEU A 164 -6.38 5.05 7.84
N LYS A 165 -5.99 5.90 8.79
CA LYS A 165 -5.81 7.34 8.54
C LYS A 165 -4.71 7.59 7.50
N ILE A 166 -3.60 6.85 7.59
CA ILE A 166 -2.52 6.91 6.62
C ILE A 166 -3.03 6.42 5.26
N VAL A 167 -3.75 5.30 5.22
CA VAL A 167 -4.33 4.75 3.99
C VAL A 167 -5.27 5.75 3.31
N ALA A 168 -6.15 6.42 4.06
CA ALA A 168 -7.05 7.44 3.52
C ALA A 168 -6.30 8.60 2.86
N ILE A 169 -5.22 9.09 3.49
CA ILE A 169 -4.40 10.17 2.93
C ILE A 169 -3.76 9.71 1.60
N ARG A 170 -3.23 8.48 1.55
CA ARG A 170 -2.60 7.91 0.34
C ARG A 170 -3.59 7.76 -0.80
N LEU A 171 -4.74 7.12 -0.54
CA LEU A 171 -5.77 6.91 -1.56
C LEU A 171 -6.39 8.23 -2.04
N GLY A 172 -6.59 9.19 -1.12
CA GLY A 172 -7.03 10.54 -1.48
C GLY A 172 -6.06 11.23 -2.43
N SER A 173 -4.75 11.21 -2.13
CA SER A 173 -3.73 11.78 -3.02
C SER A 173 -3.66 11.08 -4.38
N LEU A 174 -3.72 9.75 -4.41
CA LEU A 174 -3.73 8.97 -5.66
C LEU A 174 -4.97 9.26 -6.51
N SER A 175 -6.16 9.33 -5.92
CA SER A 175 -7.38 9.70 -6.65
C SER A 175 -7.28 11.10 -7.25
N GLN A 176 -6.72 12.07 -6.50
CA GLN A 176 -6.50 13.42 -7.03
C GLN A 176 -5.53 13.42 -8.21
N ARG A 177 -4.39 12.71 -8.11
CA ARG A 177 -3.40 12.59 -9.18
C ARG A 177 -3.96 11.90 -10.42
N LEU A 178 -4.69 10.80 -10.24
CA LEU A 178 -5.35 10.06 -11.33
C LEU A 178 -6.39 10.92 -12.07
N SER A 179 -7.17 11.71 -11.34
CA SER A 179 -8.12 12.66 -11.95
C SER A 179 -7.41 13.81 -12.66
N ALA A 180 -6.30 14.31 -12.12
CA ALA A 180 -5.47 15.33 -12.76
C ALA A 180 -4.82 14.85 -14.07
N SER A 181 -4.56 13.54 -14.19
CA SER A 181 -4.07 12.91 -15.43
C SER A 181 -5.06 12.99 -16.60
N VAL A 182 -6.30 13.44 -16.36
CA VAL A 182 -7.34 13.66 -17.37
C VAL A 182 -7.47 15.15 -17.73
N GLY A 183 -6.78 16.05 -17.02
CA GLY A 183 -6.79 17.49 -17.29
C GLY A 183 -8.04 18.22 -16.80
N GLN A 184 -8.58 17.83 -15.63
CA GLN A 184 -9.71 18.54 -15.01
C GLN A 184 -9.27 19.90 -14.48
N GLU A 185 -9.94 20.97 -14.91
CA GLU A 185 -9.87 22.27 -14.25
C GLU A 185 -10.51 22.16 -12.87
N ARG A 186 -9.77 22.54 -11.83
CA ARG A 186 -10.26 22.52 -10.45
C ARG A 186 -10.33 23.93 -9.91
N ILE A 187 -11.40 24.20 -9.18
CA ILE A 187 -11.46 25.34 -8.27
C ILE A 187 -10.58 25.00 -7.08
N ASN A 188 -9.70 25.91 -6.67
CA ASN A 188 -8.86 25.72 -5.51
C ASN A 188 -9.72 25.75 -4.24
N THR A 189 -9.82 24.60 -3.57
CA THR A 189 -10.55 24.45 -2.31
C THR A 189 -9.63 24.11 -1.14
N ASN A 190 -8.32 24.36 -1.25
CA ASN A 190 -7.33 23.97 -0.24
C ASN A 190 -7.59 24.58 1.14
N LEU A 191 -8.22 25.76 1.18
CA LEU A 191 -8.64 26.46 2.40
C LEU A 191 -10.17 26.51 2.55
N ALA A 192 -10.90 25.81 1.69
CA ALA A 192 -12.36 25.89 1.68
C ALA A 192 -12.94 25.23 2.95
N GLY A 193 -13.83 25.95 3.64
CA GLY A 193 -14.51 25.47 4.84
C GLY A 193 -13.83 25.87 6.16
N ASP A 194 -12.65 26.49 6.12
CA ASP A 194 -11.98 27.03 7.31
C ASP A 194 -11.60 28.50 7.07
N ILE A 195 -12.36 29.40 7.69
CA ILE A 195 -12.22 30.86 7.53
C ILE A 195 -10.88 31.34 8.12
N ALA A 196 -10.23 30.55 8.97
CA ALA A 196 -8.98 30.91 9.64
C ALA A 196 -7.73 30.26 9.01
N ALA A 197 -7.89 29.43 7.96
CA ALA A 197 -6.77 28.73 7.36
C ALA A 197 -5.95 29.68 6.44
N GLU A 198 -4.64 29.77 6.68
CA GLU A 198 -3.70 30.57 5.88
C GLU A 198 -2.68 29.68 5.16
N GLY A 199 -2.50 29.89 3.86
CA GLY A 199 -1.44 29.25 3.08
C GLY A 199 -0.13 30.03 3.18
N SER A 200 1.00 29.33 3.24
CA SER A 200 2.34 29.96 3.22
C SER A 200 2.66 30.70 1.92
N THR A 201 1.91 30.40 0.85
CA THR A 201 2.02 31.00 -0.48
C THR A 201 0.63 31.35 -1.01
N ARG A 202 0.53 32.42 -1.81
CA ARG A 202 -0.70 32.74 -2.55
C ARG A 202 -0.90 31.73 -3.68
N GLU A 203 -2.02 31.04 -3.66
CA GLU A 203 -2.43 30.12 -4.71
C GLU A 203 -3.53 30.77 -5.58
N ALA A 204 -3.63 30.37 -6.85
CA ALA A 204 -4.69 30.85 -7.73
C ALA A 204 -6.04 30.20 -7.39
N ASP A 205 -7.15 30.92 -7.63
CA ASP A 205 -8.52 30.45 -7.37
C ASP A 205 -8.93 29.27 -8.29
N GLN A 206 -8.28 29.16 -9.45
CA GLN A 206 -8.42 28.03 -10.37
C GLN A 206 -7.04 27.44 -10.63
N ILE A 207 -6.92 26.12 -10.43
CA ILE A 207 -5.69 25.38 -10.68
C ILE A 207 -5.98 24.33 -11.76
N THR A 208 -5.36 24.47 -12.91
CA THR A 208 -5.29 23.41 -13.93
C THR A 208 -4.09 22.52 -13.60
N VAL A 209 -4.32 21.46 -12.83
CA VAL A 209 -3.29 20.42 -12.62
C VAL A 209 -3.42 19.39 -13.74
N LYS A 210 -2.48 19.41 -14.69
CA LYS A 210 -2.39 18.40 -15.75
C LYS A 210 -1.08 17.65 -15.62
N THR A 211 -1.16 16.34 -15.35
CA THR A 211 0.02 15.47 -15.37
C THR A 211 0.62 15.46 -16.78
N PRO A 212 1.95 15.61 -16.94
CA PRO A 212 2.61 15.41 -18.23
C PRO A 212 2.20 14.07 -18.84
N TRP A 213 1.99 14.02 -20.16
CA TRP A 213 1.46 12.82 -20.83
C TRP A 213 2.32 11.56 -20.59
N LEU A 214 3.63 11.73 -20.44
CA LEU A 214 4.62 10.69 -20.16
C LEU A 214 4.65 10.22 -18.69
N GLU A 215 3.84 10.81 -17.81
CA GLU A 215 3.75 10.42 -16.38
C GLU A 215 2.38 9.86 -16.01
N ILE A 216 1.44 9.84 -16.96
CA ILE A 216 0.07 9.37 -16.75
C ILE A 216 0.03 7.89 -16.37
N ASP A 217 0.78 7.08 -17.10
CA ASP A 217 0.98 5.65 -16.86
C ASP A 217 1.70 5.42 -15.53
N ASN A 218 2.72 6.22 -15.20
CA ASN A 218 3.40 6.12 -13.90
C ASN A 218 2.42 6.29 -12.72
N VAL A 219 1.56 7.31 -12.75
CA VAL A 219 0.52 7.49 -11.71
C VAL A 219 -0.45 6.31 -11.68
N PHE A 220 -0.82 5.79 -12.84
CA PHE A 220 -1.73 4.65 -12.95
C PHE A 220 -1.14 3.36 -12.34
N TYR A 221 0.10 3.01 -12.69
CA TYR A 221 0.75 1.82 -12.17
C TYR A 221 1.15 1.94 -10.70
N GLU A 222 1.56 3.13 -10.24
CA GLU A 222 1.74 3.41 -8.81
C GLU A 222 0.44 3.16 -8.04
N ALA A 223 -0.69 3.64 -8.55
CA ALA A 223 -1.99 3.39 -7.94
C ALA A 223 -2.35 1.90 -7.95
N ARG A 224 -2.05 1.15 -9.03
CA ARG A 224 -2.26 -0.29 -9.09
C ARG A 224 -1.42 -1.03 -8.04
N GLY A 225 -0.14 -0.68 -7.89
CA GLY A 225 0.75 -1.25 -6.87
C GLY A 225 0.29 -0.96 -5.45
N THR A 226 -0.10 0.28 -5.16
CA THR A 226 -0.70 0.64 -3.86
C THR A 226 -1.96 -0.17 -3.57
N CYS A 227 -2.89 -0.26 -4.53
CA CYS A 227 -4.13 -1.02 -4.34
C CYS A 227 -3.86 -2.52 -4.18
N TRP A 228 -2.92 -3.08 -4.94
CA TRP A 228 -2.51 -4.48 -4.83
C TRP A 228 -2.01 -4.81 -3.42
N ALA A 229 -1.11 -4.00 -2.87
CA ALA A 229 -0.61 -4.22 -1.51
C ALA A 229 -1.71 -4.05 -0.46
N LEU A 230 -2.55 -3.02 -0.60
CA LEU A 230 -3.66 -2.76 0.33
C LEU A 230 -4.71 -3.87 0.36
N ILE A 231 -5.04 -4.49 -0.78
CA ILE A 231 -5.97 -5.64 -0.81
C ILE A 231 -5.48 -6.75 0.12
N HIS A 232 -4.20 -7.12 0.02
CA HIS A 232 -3.61 -8.17 0.84
C HIS A 232 -3.56 -7.74 2.32
N LEU A 233 -3.08 -6.54 2.61
CA LEU A 233 -3.03 -6.03 3.99
C LEU A 233 -4.41 -5.96 4.64
N LEU A 234 -5.43 -5.46 3.94
CA LEU A 234 -6.79 -5.36 4.46
C LEU A 234 -7.45 -6.74 4.67
N ARG A 235 -7.19 -7.72 3.79
CA ARG A 235 -7.63 -9.12 4.00
C ARG A 235 -6.97 -9.74 5.22
N ALA A 236 -5.68 -9.47 5.45
CA ALA A 236 -4.98 -9.97 6.62
C ALA A 236 -5.47 -9.30 7.93
N ILE A 237 -5.76 -8.00 7.87
CA ILE A 237 -6.39 -7.24 8.96
C ILE A 237 -7.80 -7.76 9.25
N GLU A 238 -8.58 -8.13 8.24
CA GLU A 238 -9.91 -8.73 8.45
C GLU A 238 -9.85 -9.96 9.36
N ILE A 239 -8.76 -10.73 9.26
CA ILE A 239 -8.52 -11.94 10.05
C ILE A 239 -8.01 -11.58 11.45
N ASP A 240 -6.90 -10.85 11.56
CA ASP A 240 -6.27 -10.60 12.88
C ASP A 240 -7.02 -9.57 13.74
N PHE A 241 -7.75 -8.64 13.12
CA PHE A 241 -8.63 -7.68 13.81
C PHE A 241 -10.09 -8.13 13.84
N GLN A 242 -10.40 -9.38 13.47
CA GLN A 242 -11.78 -9.88 13.40
C GLN A 242 -12.60 -9.57 14.67
N PRO A 243 -12.11 -9.78 15.91
CA PRO A 243 -12.89 -9.48 17.11
C PRO A 243 -13.24 -7.99 17.24
N VAL A 244 -12.31 -7.10 16.87
CA VAL A 244 -12.51 -5.65 16.87
C VAL A 244 -13.54 -5.26 15.82
N LEU A 245 -13.38 -5.78 14.60
CA LEU A 245 -14.28 -5.48 13.49
C LEU A 245 -15.70 -5.99 13.76
N GLN A 246 -15.86 -7.17 14.35
CA GLN A 246 -17.16 -7.71 14.76
C GLN A 246 -17.80 -6.86 15.85
N LYS A 247 -17.05 -6.51 16.90
CA LYS A 247 -17.55 -5.67 18.00
C LYS A 247 -18.06 -4.32 17.49
N LYS A 248 -17.40 -3.75 16.49
CA LYS A 248 -17.76 -2.46 15.89
C LYS A 248 -18.78 -2.57 14.74
N ASN A 249 -19.22 -3.77 14.37
CA ASN A 249 -20.04 -4.03 13.18
C ASN A 249 -19.41 -3.51 11.86
N ALA A 250 -18.08 -3.62 11.77
CA ALA A 250 -17.25 -3.05 10.71
C ALA A 250 -16.87 -4.03 9.59
N VAL A 251 -17.10 -5.34 9.78
CA VAL A 251 -16.64 -6.40 8.87
C VAL A 251 -17.14 -6.16 7.43
N ARG A 252 -18.43 -5.86 7.27
CA ARG A 252 -19.02 -5.61 5.94
C ARG A 252 -18.45 -4.36 5.26
N SER A 253 -18.20 -3.30 6.03
CA SER A 253 -17.58 -2.09 5.50
C SER A 253 -16.17 -2.36 4.98
N LEU A 254 -15.36 -3.12 5.73
CA LEU A 254 -14.03 -3.55 5.31
C LEU A 254 -14.08 -4.40 4.02
N GLN A 255 -14.97 -5.38 3.95
CA GLN A 255 -15.16 -6.21 2.75
C GLN A 255 -15.54 -5.39 1.52
N GLN A 256 -16.39 -4.37 1.67
CA GLN A 256 -16.75 -3.49 0.57
C GLN A 256 -15.56 -2.64 0.09
N ILE A 257 -14.71 -2.15 1.01
CA ILE A 257 -13.47 -1.45 0.66
C ILE A 257 -12.55 -2.38 -0.16
N ILE A 258 -12.33 -3.61 0.32
CA ILE A 258 -11.50 -4.61 -0.38
C ILE A 258 -12.04 -4.84 -1.79
N ARG A 259 -13.36 -4.99 -1.96
CA ARG A 259 -14.01 -5.18 -3.26
C ARG A 259 -13.81 -4.00 -4.22
N GLU A 260 -13.90 -2.75 -3.74
CA GLU A 260 -13.63 -1.57 -4.58
C GLU A 260 -12.16 -1.54 -5.03
N LEU A 261 -11.22 -1.89 -4.14
CA LEU A 261 -9.81 -2.00 -4.49
C LEU A 261 -9.55 -3.15 -5.45
N GLU A 262 -10.20 -4.31 -5.33
CA GLU A 262 -10.06 -5.42 -6.27
C GLU A 262 -10.47 -5.03 -7.70
N ALA A 263 -11.46 -4.14 -7.85
CA ALA A 263 -11.87 -3.66 -9.16
C ALA A 263 -10.76 -2.86 -9.89
N THR A 264 -9.79 -2.31 -9.14
CA THR A 264 -8.61 -1.62 -9.70
C THR A 264 -7.63 -2.57 -10.37
N GLN A 265 -7.67 -3.85 -10.02
CA GLN A 265 -6.74 -4.88 -10.50
C GLN A 265 -7.19 -5.55 -11.79
N ARG A 266 -8.39 -5.20 -12.30
CA ARG A 266 -8.91 -5.73 -13.56
C ARG A 266 -7.92 -5.53 -14.70
N ARG A 267 -7.88 -6.52 -15.60
CA ARG A 267 -6.98 -6.53 -16.76
C ARG A 267 -7.21 -5.30 -17.65
N VAL A 268 -6.13 -4.58 -17.91
CA VAL A 268 -6.10 -3.55 -18.95
C VAL A 268 -5.81 -4.24 -20.27
N TRP A 269 -6.74 -4.13 -21.23
CA TRP A 269 -6.61 -4.77 -22.55
C TRP A 269 -5.87 -3.90 -23.57
N SER A 270 -5.68 -2.62 -23.26
CA SER A 270 -4.89 -1.69 -24.08
C SER A 270 -3.40 -1.80 -23.72
N PRO A 271 -2.48 -1.80 -24.69
CA PRO A 271 -1.03 -1.75 -24.43
C PRO A 271 -0.59 -0.39 -23.87
N TYR A 272 -1.43 0.64 -23.97
CA TYR A 272 -1.17 1.99 -23.44
C TYR A 272 -2.27 2.40 -22.46
N VAL A 273 -1.92 3.17 -21.44
CA VAL A 273 -2.89 3.84 -20.55
C VAL A 273 -3.50 5.01 -21.32
N LEU A 274 -4.65 4.76 -21.94
CA LEU A 274 -5.38 5.79 -22.70
C LEU A 274 -6.17 6.70 -21.74
N ASN A 275 -5.95 8.01 -21.89
CA ASN A 275 -6.74 9.06 -21.26
C ASN A 275 -7.39 9.92 -22.35
N GLY A 276 -8.58 9.51 -22.79
CA GLY A 276 -9.44 10.32 -23.67
C GLY A 276 -10.07 11.51 -22.94
N SER A 277 -10.83 12.35 -23.65
CA SER A 277 -11.65 13.39 -23.04
C SER A 277 -12.82 12.81 -22.24
N ASP A 278 -13.37 13.58 -21.29
CA ASP A 278 -14.47 13.15 -20.39
C ASP A 278 -15.72 12.60 -21.12
N PHE A 279 -15.95 13.02 -22.37
CA PHE A 279 -17.03 12.54 -23.25
C PHE A 279 -16.51 11.96 -24.58
N GLY A 280 -15.27 11.46 -24.61
CA GLY A 280 -14.65 10.88 -25.79
C GLY A 280 -15.07 9.43 -26.07
N ILE A 281 -14.77 8.95 -27.28
CA ILE A 281 -15.06 7.57 -27.73
C ILE A 281 -14.07 6.54 -27.13
N PHE A 282 -12.97 7.01 -26.54
CA PHE A 282 -11.91 6.16 -25.95
C PHE A 282 -12.11 5.98 -24.45
N ALA A 283 -11.79 4.79 -23.94
CA ALA A 283 -11.77 4.52 -22.50
C ALA A 283 -10.76 5.43 -21.79
N ASN A 284 -11.12 5.89 -20.58
CA ASN A 284 -10.24 6.66 -19.72
C ASN A 284 -9.89 5.84 -18.48
N TYR A 285 -8.77 5.14 -18.53
CA TYR A 285 -8.37 4.20 -17.49
C TYR A 285 -8.05 4.92 -16.18
N SER A 286 -7.39 6.09 -16.24
CA SER A 286 -7.09 6.88 -15.04
C SER A 286 -8.36 7.40 -14.36
N LEU A 287 -9.38 7.83 -15.12
CA LEU A 287 -10.65 8.29 -14.53
C LEU A 287 -11.42 7.14 -13.87
N VAL A 288 -11.50 5.99 -14.54
CA VAL A 288 -12.15 4.79 -13.99
C VAL A 288 -11.43 4.34 -12.71
N MET A 289 -10.09 4.29 -12.74
CA MET A 289 -9.26 4.00 -11.58
C MET A 289 -9.51 5.00 -10.44
N SER A 290 -9.49 6.31 -10.74
CA SER A 290 -9.78 7.37 -9.77
C SER A 290 -11.14 7.17 -9.11
N SER A 291 -12.16 6.78 -9.87
CA SER A 291 -13.50 6.52 -9.34
C SER A 291 -13.52 5.38 -8.31
N TYR A 292 -12.85 4.26 -8.57
CA TYR A 292 -12.72 3.14 -7.62
C TYR A 292 -11.92 3.55 -6.38
N VAL A 293 -10.76 4.20 -6.57
CA VAL A 293 -9.88 4.67 -5.49
C VAL A 293 -10.60 5.69 -4.60
N SER A 294 -11.36 6.61 -5.19
CA SER A 294 -12.14 7.62 -4.47
C SER A 294 -13.23 7.00 -3.59
N ARG A 295 -13.98 6.01 -4.11
CA ARG A 295 -14.98 5.27 -3.32
C ARG A 295 -14.35 4.48 -2.18
N ALA A 296 -13.23 3.80 -2.45
CA ALA A 296 -12.49 3.09 -1.40
C ALA A 296 -11.99 4.06 -0.32
N ASN A 297 -11.48 5.23 -0.70
CA ASN A 297 -11.04 6.27 0.24
C ASN A 297 -12.19 6.76 1.14
N ALA A 298 -13.33 7.12 0.54
CA ALA A 298 -14.51 7.55 1.30
C ALA A 298 -14.96 6.47 2.29
N ALA A 299 -15.04 5.22 1.84
CA ALA A 299 -15.40 4.10 2.71
C ALA A 299 -14.38 3.84 3.84
N ILE A 300 -13.07 4.08 3.61
CA ILE A 300 -12.06 4.01 4.67
C ILE A 300 -12.25 5.13 5.71
N ILE A 301 -12.61 6.34 5.28
CA ILE A 301 -12.92 7.45 6.20
C ILE A 301 -14.12 7.06 7.08
N ASP A 302 -15.20 6.60 6.46
CA ASP A 302 -16.40 6.14 7.19
C ASP A 302 -16.08 5.00 8.17
N LEU A 303 -15.27 4.03 7.75
CA LEU A 303 -14.81 2.92 8.59
C LEU A 303 -14.04 3.42 9.83
N ARG A 304 -13.17 4.42 9.68
CA ARG A 304 -12.42 4.99 10.80
C ARG A 304 -13.33 5.67 11.82
N ASP A 305 -14.37 6.35 11.36
CA ASP A 305 -15.34 7.02 12.22
C ASP A 305 -16.18 6.00 12.97
N LEU A 306 -16.62 4.95 12.29
CA LEU A 306 -17.33 3.82 12.89
C LEU A 306 -16.49 3.11 13.96
N LEU A 307 -15.19 2.89 13.72
CA LEU A 307 -14.27 2.33 14.72
C LEU A 307 -14.11 3.24 15.95
N ALA A 308 -14.28 4.56 15.79
CA ALA A 308 -14.17 5.55 16.87
C ALA A 308 -15.39 5.56 17.79
N GLN A 309 -16.59 5.39 17.22
CA GLN A 309 -17.87 5.66 17.87
C GLN A 309 -18.51 4.44 18.55
N GLY A 310 -18.12 3.21 18.17
CA GLY A 310 -18.59 1.96 18.82
C GLY A 310 -17.75 1.54 20.03
#